data_AF-A0A4D9CTQ1-F1
#
_entry.id   AF-A0A4D9CTQ1-F1
#
_cell.length_a   1.000
_cell.length_b   1.000
_cell.length_c   1.000
_cell.angle_alpha   90.00
_cell.angle_beta   90.00
_cell.angle_gamma   90.00
#
_symmetry.space_group_name_H-M   'P 1'
#
loop_
_entity.id
_entity.type
_entity.pdbx_description
1 polymer ?
#
loop_
_entity_poly.entity_id
_entity_poly.type
_entity_poly.pdbx_seq_one_letter_code
_entity_poly.pdbx_strand_id
1 'polypeptide(L)'
;MNGSDEGNFAGALDPGNGGSDAESIEAMSECLENIDFEDFGSFFGGVSRRDCAAFCTAMPNCRVWQHVATSGGSCNTRYSNHTGFVSMHAGVESCVQLSHKPPDMTKFLGVAHWQGCYFKSAKPFLLDGAEEAKRLGARILKVAFNFHEPWNDYPWNSPDWPQEAWRTWTPPPEDIAKHPYWKSLFQMDFDTFVLIVYSNVARSSPDPEDWKSWLDPWYWVFKEPTAEQLRDETAQFYALTEHLLTHYPGKTFVLQMWEGDWTLRQDLPVDQRFNVSASVPRALADRMVKWLAARQLGVTKARRAVGSKAGTAKVFHAAEVNLVWASAQEFTQKGHGGSRQDMVTAVLPRVALDMISYSAYDSTLIPEASTGAFFESIRFIQRMHRRTPEAPEKCVYVGEFGVNTMSTDWDDSMEKIKNAVNVGAAAGLSFIVYWQMYDNALNPKGKEHFGVDLCDSRMVAKGPVYDQQYLEGFFLQHPDMEYLRPPASYWTKMLQGKLDET
;
A
#
# COMPACT_ATOMS: atom_id res chain seq x y z
N MET A 1 20.74 -59.24 -18.05
CA MET A 1 22.13 -59.73 -17.89
C MET A 1 22.91 -58.58 -17.29
N ASN A 2 23.08 -58.66 -15.97
CA ASN A 2 24.34 -59.04 -15.32
C ASN A 2 25.28 -57.82 -15.32
N GLY A 3 25.63 -57.20 -14.20
CA GLY A 3 25.93 -57.79 -12.90
C GLY A 3 27.40 -58.20 -12.89
N SER A 4 28.17 -57.59 -11.98
CA SER A 4 29.46 -58.00 -11.40
C SER A 4 30.21 -56.74 -10.94
N ASP A 5 30.96 -56.68 -9.85
CA ASP A 5 31.33 -57.56 -8.74
C ASP A 5 31.96 -56.61 -7.69
N GLU A 6 31.73 -56.80 -6.38
CA GLU A 6 32.67 -57.41 -5.40
C GLU A 6 34.13 -56.92 -5.55
N GLY A 7 34.88 -56.49 -4.53
CA GLY A 7 34.79 -56.56 -3.07
C GLY A 7 36.20 -56.31 -2.52
N ASN A 8 36.34 -55.89 -1.24
CA ASN A 8 37.31 -56.44 -0.27
C ASN A 8 37.26 -55.71 1.09
N PHE A 9 36.83 -56.39 2.16
CA PHE A 9 37.62 -57.03 3.25
C PHE A 9 38.16 -56.03 4.30
N ALA A 10 37.59 -55.98 5.53
CA ALA A 10 37.90 -56.79 6.73
C ALA A 10 39.19 -56.34 7.46
N GLY A 11 39.35 -56.28 8.78
CA GLY A 11 38.55 -56.41 10.00
C GLY A 11 39.05 -55.32 10.99
N ALA A 12 38.81 -55.26 12.28
CA ALA A 12 38.33 -56.18 13.31
C ALA A 12 37.76 -55.31 14.46
N LEU A 13 37.02 -55.90 15.40
CA LEU A 13 37.16 -55.73 16.86
C LEU A 13 36.01 -56.44 17.59
N ASP A 14 36.39 -57.27 18.55
CA ASP A 14 35.60 -57.92 19.62
C ASP A 14 36.51 -57.89 20.89
N PRO A 15 36.05 -58.17 22.11
CA PRO A 15 35.06 -57.50 22.95
C PRO A 15 35.66 -56.89 24.25
N GLY A 16 34.91 -55.97 24.88
CA GLY A 16 34.82 -55.81 26.34
C GLY A 16 35.86 -54.93 27.04
N ASN A 17 35.44 -53.78 27.59
CA ASN A 17 35.27 -53.53 29.03
C ASN A 17 34.60 -52.16 29.24
N GLY A 18 33.93 -51.98 30.39
CA GLY A 18 33.02 -50.86 30.65
C GLY A 18 33.62 -49.46 30.72
N GLY A 19 32.74 -48.48 30.55
CA GLY A 19 33.03 -47.04 30.71
C GLY A 19 31.85 -46.22 30.16
N SER A 20 31.38 -45.29 30.96
CA SER A 20 30.25 -44.39 30.70
C SER A 20 30.73 -43.09 30.06
N ASP A 21 30.34 -42.79 28.82
CA ASP A 21 30.56 -41.48 28.20
C ASP A 21 29.23 -41.07 27.51
N ALA A 22 28.40 -40.11 27.95
CA ALA A 22 28.60 -38.92 28.76
C ALA A 22 29.62 -37.91 28.22
N GLU A 23 29.95 -37.95 26.92
CA GLU A 23 30.68 -36.86 26.26
C GLU A 23 30.13 -36.63 24.84
N SER A 24 29.12 -35.77 24.76
CA SER A 24 28.78 -34.95 23.56
C SER A 24 27.71 -33.89 23.85
N ILE A 25 27.37 -33.67 25.13
CA ILE A 25 26.49 -32.58 25.60
C ILE A 25 27.31 -31.36 26.09
N GLU A 26 28.64 -31.37 25.97
CA GLU A 26 29.52 -30.37 26.61
C GLU A 26 30.17 -29.36 25.64
N ALA A 27 29.45 -28.93 24.59
CA ALA A 27 29.90 -27.84 23.72
C ALA A 27 28.87 -26.72 23.48
N MET A 28 27.79 -26.65 24.28
CA MET A 28 26.80 -25.57 24.22
C MET A 28 26.42 -24.98 25.59
N SER A 29 27.34 -25.06 26.57
CA SER A 29 27.11 -24.52 27.92
C SER A 29 27.94 -23.28 28.28
N GLU A 30 28.83 -22.77 27.41
CA GLU A 30 29.74 -21.65 27.77
C GLU A 30 29.40 -20.30 27.12
N CYS A 31 28.12 -19.95 27.03
CA CYS A 31 27.70 -18.57 26.72
C CYS A 31 26.55 -18.07 27.62
N LEU A 32 26.50 -18.54 28.87
CA LEU A 32 25.53 -18.07 29.88
C LEU A 32 26.16 -17.74 31.25
N GLU A 33 27.46 -17.52 31.32
CA GLU A 33 28.08 -17.00 32.53
C GLU A 33 28.59 -15.58 32.28
N ASN A 34 28.13 -14.66 33.14
CA ASN A 34 28.31 -13.20 33.11
C ASN A 34 27.30 -12.38 32.29
N ILE A 35 26.00 -12.62 32.54
CA ILE A 35 25.07 -11.50 32.54
C ILE A 35 24.58 -11.33 33.98
N ASP A 36 24.90 -10.18 34.57
CA ASP A 36 24.45 -9.78 35.89
C ASP A 36 22.94 -10.00 36.04
N PHE A 37 22.58 -10.83 37.02
CA PHE A 37 21.20 -11.16 37.39
C PHE A 37 20.57 -10.11 38.31
N GLU A 38 20.92 -8.84 38.13
CA GLU A 38 20.28 -7.72 38.82
C GLU A 38 19.53 -6.84 37.82
N ASP A 39 18.47 -7.40 37.22
CA ASP A 39 17.32 -6.61 36.76
C ASP A 39 16.13 -7.54 36.47
N PHE A 40 15.20 -7.58 37.43
CA PHE A 40 14.05 -8.46 37.55
C PHE A 40 13.19 -8.53 36.27
N GLY A 41 13.11 -9.71 35.65
CA GLY A 41 12.08 -10.08 34.67
C GLY A 41 11.12 -11.12 35.28
N SER A 42 9.81 -10.87 35.22
CA SER A 42 8.82 -11.77 35.79
C SER A 42 8.45 -12.88 34.79
N PHE A 43 8.81 -14.12 35.12
CA PHE A 43 8.29 -15.31 34.44
C PHE A 43 6.91 -15.66 34.98
N PHE A 44 5.91 -15.71 34.11
CA PHE A 44 4.62 -16.29 34.44
C PHE A 44 4.45 -17.58 33.64
N GLY A 45 4.34 -18.70 34.36
CA GLY A 45 3.87 -19.96 33.80
C GLY A 45 2.34 -20.04 33.91
N GLY A 46 1.71 -20.81 33.02
CA GLY A 46 0.27 -21.06 33.03
C GLY A 46 -0.57 -20.02 32.27
N VAL A 47 0.07 -19.14 31.50
CA VAL A 47 -0.59 -17.96 30.90
C VAL A 47 -1.02 -18.23 29.46
N SER A 48 -2.28 -17.89 29.18
CA SER A 48 -2.79 -17.93 27.81
C SER A 48 -2.21 -16.78 26.98
N ARG A 49 -2.28 -16.89 25.65
CA ARG A 49 -1.93 -15.81 24.72
C ARG A 49 -2.61 -14.48 25.09
N ARG A 50 -3.89 -14.55 25.49
CA ARG A 50 -4.70 -13.38 25.88
C ARG A 50 -4.15 -12.72 27.14
N ASP A 51 -3.70 -13.52 28.10
CA ASP A 51 -3.12 -13.03 29.35
C ASP A 51 -1.75 -12.38 29.10
N CYS A 52 -0.94 -12.93 28.20
CA CYS A 52 0.32 -12.31 27.77
C CYS A 52 0.13 -10.93 27.14
N ALA A 53 -0.83 -10.81 26.21
CA ALA A 53 -1.13 -9.55 25.56
C ALA A 53 -1.67 -8.51 26.56
N ALA A 54 -2.58 -8.92 27.45
CA ALA A 54 -3.11 -8.06 28.52
C ALA A 54 -2.01 -7.57 29.46
N PHE A 55 -1.06 -8.45 29.80
CA PHE A 55 0.07 -8.13 30.67
C PHE A 55 1.04 -7.13 30.03
N CYS A 56 1.41 -7.30 28.76
CA CYS A 56 2.25 -6.33 28.04
C CYS A 56 1.53 -4.98 27.89
N THR A 57 0.24 -4.97 27.59
CA THR A 57 -0.57 -3.75 27.46
C THR A 57 -0.68 -2.97 28.78
N ALA A 58 -0.69 -3.67 29.92
CA ALA A 58 -0.70 -3.05 31.25
C ALA A 58 0.67 -2.48 31.68
N MET A 59 1.74 -2.77 30.95
CA MET A 59 3.10 -2.31 31.25
C MET A 59 3.47 -1.10 30.38
N PRO A 60 3.71 0.09 30.98
CA PRO A 60 4.02 1.31 30.23
C PRO A 60 5.24 1.23 29.31
N ASN A 61 6.16 0.29 29.59
CA ASN A 61 7.44 0.14 28.91
C ASN A 61 7.58 -1.17 28.12
N CYS A 62 6.52 -2.00 28.02
CA CYS A 62 6.59 -3.19 27.19
C CYS A 62 6.72 -2.75 25.72
N ARG A 63 7.71 -3.30 25.00
CA ARG A 63 7.96 -2.98 23.59
C ARG A 63 7.82 -4.17 22.66
N VAL A 64 7.95 -5.38 23.20
CA VAL A 64 7.72 -6.65 22.52
C VAL A 64 7.29 -7.64 23.59
N TRP A 65 6.37 -8.53 23.27
CA TRP A 65 6.15 -9.74 24.05
C TRP A 65 6.26 -10.98 23.17
N GLN A 66 6.68 -12.08 23.80
CA GLN A 66 6.79 -13.40 23.20
C GLN A 66 5.98 -14.38 24.05
N HIS A 67 5.03 -15.10 23.42
CA HIS A 67 4.39 -16.26 24.03
C HIS A 67 5.00 -17.52 23.44
N VAL A 68 5.39 -18.43 24.33
CA VAL A 68 5.92 -19.73 23.95
C VAL A 68 4.91 -20.79 24.34
N ALA A 69 4.34 -21.46 23.33
CA ALA A 69 3.37 -22.53 23.52
C ALA A 69 4.05 -23.86 23.89
N THR A 70 4.64 -23.95 25.09
CA THR A 70 5.00 -25.23 25.71
C THR A 70 3.86 -25.74 26.60
N SER A 71 3.93 -27.00 27.07
CA SER A 71 3.00 -27.60 28.05
C SER A 71 3.09 -26.88 29.39
N GLY A 72 2.46 -25.71 29.48
CA GLY A 72 2.57 -24.78 30.58
C GLY A 72 2.36 -23.33 30.16
N GLY A 73 2.67 -22.92 28.92
CA GLY A 73 2.57 -21.54 28.43
C GLY A 73 3.43 -20.54 29.22
N SER A 74 4.42 -19.93 28.58
CA SER A 74 5.24 -18.90 29.24
C SER A 74 5.20 -17.57 28.48
N CYS A 75 5.16 -16.47 29.23
CA CYS A 75 5.30 -15.11 28.71
C CYS A 75 6.70 -14.58 28.95
N ASN A 76 7.32 -14.02 27.92
CA ASN A 76 8.56 -13.25 28.06
C ASN A 76 8.34 -11.82 27.54
N THR A 77 8.50 -10.83 28.42
CA THR A 77 8.27 -9.40 28.13
C THR A 77 9.56 -8.59 27.98
N ARG A 78 10.74 -9.23 27.95
CA ARG A 78 12.03 -8.53 28.01
C ARG A 78 12.58 -8.26 26.61
N TYR A 79 12.50 -7.02 26.09
CA TYR A 79 13.49 -6.48 25.12
C TYR A 79 13.44 -4.94 25.05
N SER A 80 14.23 -4.29 25.89
CA SER A 80 14.79 -2.97 25.61
C SER A 80 16.14 -3.14 24.88
N ASN A 81 16.27 -2.53 23.70
CA ASN A 81 17.54 -2.17 23.03
C ASN A 81 18.44 -3.21 22.32
N HIS A 82 18.00 -4.43 21.97
CA HIS A 82 18.79 -5.28 21.08
C HIS A 82 18.15 -5.50 19.70
N THR A 83 18.85 -5.06 18.66
CA THR A 83 18.56 -5.28 17.22
C THR A 83 18.99 -6.67 16.76
N GLY A 84 18.66 -7.72 17.52
CA GLY A 84 19.05 -9.11 17.24
C GLY A 84 17.84 -10.00 16.95
N PHE A 85 17.97 -10.83 15.90
CA PHE A 85 16.97 -11.78 15.38
C PHE A 85 16.15 -12.52 16.45
N VAL A 86 14.82 -12.52 16.30
CA VAL A 86 13.93 -13.48 16.97
C VAL A 86 14.01 -14.79 16.18
N SER A 87 14.49 -15.85 16.83
CA SER A 87 14.49 -17.21 16.28
C SER A 87 13.04 -17.67 16.02
N MET A 88 12.72 -17.98 14.77
CA MET A 88 11.44 -18.59 14.37
C MET A 88 11.44 -20.08 14.72
N HIS A 89 11.18 -20.42 15.99
CA HIS A 89 10.78 -21.78 16.35
C HIS A 89 9.26 -21.95 16.14
N ALA A 90 8.84 -23.16 15.75
CA ALA A 90 7.42 -23.52 15.71
C ALA A 90 6.80 -23.36 17.13
N GLY A 91 5.74 -22.57 17.24
CA GLY A 91 5.05 -22.30 18.52
C GLY A 91 5.48 -21.01 19.23
N VAL A 92 6.22 -20.12 18.55
CA VAL A 92 6.57 -18.77 19.04
C VAL A 92 5.73 -17.72 18.31
N GLU A 93 4.89 -17.00 19.04
CA GLU A 93 4.19 -15.81 18.55
C GLU A 93 4.77 -14.55 19.21
N SER A 94 5.12 -13.54 18.42
CA SER A 94 5.66 -12.26 18.90
C SER A 94 4.77 -11.09 18.48
N CYS A 95 4.62 -10.09 19.36
CA CYS A 95 3.96 -8.83 19.04
C CYS A 95 4.85 -7.68 19.51
N VAL A 96 5.11 -6.73 18.61
CA VAL A 96 5.96 -5.55 18.85
C VAL A 96 5.07 -4.38 19.25
N GLN A 97 5.10 -3.97 20.52
CA GLN A 97 4.67 -2.65 20.96
C GLN A 97 5.71 -1.60 20.54
N LEU A 98 5.56 -1.13 19.31
CA LEU A 98 6.41 -0.12 18.69
C LEU A 98 6.16 1.25 19.31
N SER A 99 6.76 1.51 20.47
CA SER A 99 8.09 2.10 20.45
C SER A 99 8.32 3.45 19.77
N HIS A 100 7.29 4.11 19.25
CA HIS A 100 7.42 5.38 18.57
C HIS A 100 6.49 6.37 19.24
N LYS A 101 7.01 7.58 19.51
CA LYS A 101 6.15 8.76 19.62
C LYS A 101 5.25 8.71 18.38
N PRO A 102 3.92 8.66 18.54
CA PRO A 102 3.02 8.56 17.39
C PRO A 102 3.37 9.71 16.43
N PRO A 103 3.41 9.44 15.11
CA PRO A 103 3.72 10.48 14.16
C PRO A 103 2.69 11.60 14.28
N ASP A 104 3.04 12.79 13.81
CA ASP A 104 2.04 13.83 13.60
C ASP A 104 1.00 13.28 12.62
N MET A 105 -0.18 12.96 13.16
CA MET A 105 -1.23 12.25 12.42
C MET A 105 -1.73 13.06 11.23
N THR A 106 -1.66 14.40 11.29
CA THR A 106 -1.99 15.27 10.15
C THR A 106 -1.04 15.12 8.98
N LYS A 107 0.19 14.65 9.23
CA LYS A 107 1.24 14.39 8.23
C LYS A 107 1.46 12.91 7.97
N PHE A 108 0.64 12.05 8.58
CA PHE A 108 0.76 10.61 8.46
C PHE A 108 -0.49 9.96 7.88
N LEU A 109 -1.69 10.49 8.20
CA LEU A 109 -2.96 9.96 7.74
C LEU A 109 -3.57 10.88 6.67
N GLY A 110 -3.75 10.34 5.47
CA GLY A 110 -4.33 11.01 4.31
C GLY A 110 -5.58 10.32 3.80
N VAL A 111 -6.33 10.96 2.91
CA VAL A 111 -7.58 10.40 2.37
C VAL A 111 -7.60 10.45 0.85
N ALA A 112 -8.22 9.45 0.22
CA ALA A 112 -8.45 9.41 -1.22
C ALA A 112 -9.76 10.11 -1.60
N HIS A 113 -9.83 10.71 -2.79
CA HIS A 113 -11.04 11.29 -3.37
C HIS A 113 -11.12 10.99 -4.87
N TRP A 114 -12.03 10.09 -5.26
CA TRP A 114 -12.13 9.61 -6.64
C TRP A 114 -13.53 9.01 -6.92
N GLN A 115 -14.21 9.42 -8.00
CA GLN A 115 -15.43 8.78 -8.54
C GLN A 115 -16.64 8.66 -7.58
N GLY A 116 -16.82 9.59 -6.63
CA GLY A 116 -17.92 9.44 -5.67
C GLY A 116 -19.32 9.45 -6.29
N CYS A 117 -20.21 8.63 -5.74
CA CYS A 117 -21.61 8.48 -6.11
C CYS A 117 -22.48 9.68 -5.69
N TYR A 118 -21.96 10.57 -4.85
CA TYR A 118 -22.62 11.76 -4.33
C TYR A 118 -21.60 12.87 -4.04
N PHE A 119 -22.10 14.07 -3.79
CA PHE A 119 -21.34 15.27 -3.47
C PHE A 119 -22.00 16.06 -2.34
N LYS A 120 -21.25 16.95 -1.69
CA LYS A 120 -21.66 17.72 -0.50
C LYS A 120 -21.93 19.20 -0.79
N SER A 121 -21.50 19.71 -1.94
CA SER A 121 -21.76 21.10 -2.31
C SER A 121 -21.96 21.27 -3.82
N ALA A 122 -22.34 22.47 -4.24
CA ALA A 122 -22.47 22.84 -5.64
C ALA A 122 -21.12 23.10 -6.35
N LYS A 123 -19.98 22.89 -5.67
CA LYS A 123 -18.65 23.07 -6.25
C LYS A 123 -18.29 21.92 -7.18
N PRO A 124 -17.37 22.13 -8.15
CA PRO A 124 -16.81 21.04 -8.95
C PRO A 124 -16.35 19.89 -8.07
N PHE A 125 -16.70 18.66 -8.45
CA PHE A 125 -16.58 17.49 -7.59
C PHE A 125 -15.17 17.28 -7.01
N LEU A 126 -14.15 17.51 -7.84
CA LEU A 126 -12.74 17.45 -7.41
C LEU A 126 -12.47 18.37 -6.21
N LEU A 127 -13.00 19.60 -6.26
CA LEU A 127 -12.82 20.61 -5.22
C LEU A 127 -13.72 20.37 -4.02
N ASP A 128 -14.93 19.84 -4.23
CA ASP A 128 -15.88 19.50 -3.16
C ASP A 128 -15.27 18.51 -2.16
N GLY A 129 -14.83 17.34 -2.63
CA GLY A 129 -14.21 16.34 -1.75
C GLY A 129 -12.86 16.77 -1.18
N ALA A 130 -12.09 17.59 -1.91
CA ALA A 130 -10.83 18.12 -1.39
C ALA A 130 -11.06 19.15 -0.26
N GLU A 131 -12.05 20.02 -0.39
CA GLU A 131 -12.40 20.93 0.70
C GLU A 131 -12.92 20.18 1.92
N GLU A 132 -13.69 19.11 1.71
CA GLU A 132 -14.15 18.25 2.79
C GLU A 132 -12.99 17.52 3.49
N ALA A 133 -12.04 16.98 2.72
CA ALA A 133 -10.79 16.40 3.28
C ALA A 133 -10.06 17.42 4.17
N LYS A 134 -9.92 18.65 3.69
CA LYS A 134 -9.28 19.74 4.44
C LYS A 134 -10.10 20.11 5.68
N ARG A 135 -11.44 20.17 5.58
CA ARG A 135 -12.33 20.45 6.72
C ARG A 135 -12.16 19.42 7.83
N LEU A 136 -11.93 18.16 7.46
CA LEU A 136 -11.63 17.06 8.38
C LEU A 136 -10.19 17.09 8.92
N GLY A 137 -9.33 17.99 8.43
CA GLY A 137 -7.96 18.19 8.91
C GLY A 137 -6.89 17.42 8.14
N ALA A 138 -7.22 16.76 7.02
CA ALA A 138 -6.24 16.04 6.22
C ALA A 138 -5.24 17.02 5.58
N ARG A 139 -3.94 16.71 5.63
CA ARG A 139 -2.88 17.40 4.87
C ARG A 139 -2.30 16.56 3.74
N ILE A 140 -2.81 15.34 3.54
CA ILE A 140 -2.42 14.42 2.48
C ILE A 140 -3.67 14.01 1.72
N LEU A 141 -3.66 14.22 0.41
CA LEU A 141 -4.78 13.91 -0.48
C LEU A 141 -4.34 13.02 -1.64
N LYS A 142 -5.01 11.89 -1.84
CA LYS A 142 -4.87 11.06 -3.04
C LYS A 142 -6.02 11.31 -4.00
N VAL A 143 -5.71 11.46 -5.28
CA VAL A 143 -6.68 11.74 -6.35
C VAL A 143 -6.31 10.98 -7.61
N ALA A 144 -7.32 10.51 -8.34
CA ALA A 144 -7.12 10.02 -9.70
C ALA A 144 -6.83 11.21 -10.61
N PHE A 145 -5.58 11.41 -11.01
CA PHE A 145 -5.24 12.61 -11.77
C PHE A 145 -5.70 12.49 -13.22
N ASN A 146 -5.38 11.37 -13.85
CA ASN A 146 -5.84 11.02 -15.19
C ASN A 146 -5.78 9.49 -15.42
N PHE A 147 -6.26 8.70 -14.46
CA PHE A 147 -6.44 7.26 -14.67
C PHE A 147 -7.47 7.02 -15.78
N HIS A 148 -8.63 7.66 -15.65
CA HIS A 148 -9.50 7.96 -16.79
C HIS A 148 -9.37 9.45 -17.17
N GLU A 149 -10.18 9.91 -18.10
CA GLU A 149 -10.34 11.34 -18.30
C GLU A 149 -10.92 12.00 -17.03
N PRO A 150 -10.44 13.20 -16.64
CA PRO A 150 -10.94 13.87 -15.43
C PRO A 150 -12.45 14.13 -15.40
N TRP A 151 -13.12 14.24 -16.56
CA TRP A 151 -14.59 14.35 -16.61
C TRP A 151 -15.30 13.05 -16.25
N ASN A 152 -14.64 11.90 -16.42
CA ASN A 152 -15.16 10.60 -16.00
C ASN A 152 -14.96 10.38 -14.50
N ASP A 153 -13.81 10.80 -13.98
CA ASP A 153 -13.44 10.64 -12.57
C ASP A 153 -14.05 11.71 -11.65
N TYR A 154 -14.30 12.92 -12.17
CA TYR A 154 -14.87 14.04 -11.43
C TYR A 154 -16.05 14.73 -12.14
N PRO A 155 -17.14 13.99 -12.41
CA PRO A 155 -18.21 14.47 -13.28
C PRO A 155 -19.14 15.51 -12.63
N TRP A 156 -19.36 15.44 -11.31
CA TRP A 156 -20.39 16.26 -10.65
C TRP A 156 -20.03 17.75 -10.60
N ASN A 157 -20.99 18.61 -10.95
CA ASN A 157 -20.86 20.07 -10.87
C ASN A 157 -19.59 20.62 -11.56
N SER A 158 -19.07 19.91 -12.58
CA SER A 158 -17.79 20.22 -13.22
C SER A 158 -17.97 20.54 -14.73
N PRO A 159 -18.75 21.55 -15.12
CA PRO A 159 -19.08 21.82 -16.52
C PRO A 159 -17.86 22.21 -17.37
N ASP A 160 -16.83 22.79 -16.73
CA ASP A 160 -15.66 23.32 -17.44
C ASP A 160 -14.64 22.25 -17.84
N TRP A 161 -14.84 20.98 -17.51
CA TRP A 161 -14.02 19.94 -18.12
C TRP A 161 -14.21 19.96 -19.64
N PRO A 162 -13.14 20.03 -20.44
CA PRO A 162 -13.26 20.16 -21.89
C PRO A 162 -13.54 18.80 -22.55
N GLN A 163 -14.66 18.18 -22.19
CA GLN A 163 -15.03 16.81 -22.53
C GLN A 163 -14.98 16.54 -24.03
N GLU A 164 -15.60 17.39 -24.85
CA GLU A 164 -15.61 17.23 -26.32
C GLU A 164 -14.22 17.36 -26.95
N ALA A 165 -13.41 18.29 -26.46
CA ALA A 165 -12.04 18.44 -26.93
C ALA A 165 -11.20 17.22 -26.53
N TRP A 166 -11.39 16.68 -25.31
CA TRP A 166 -10.64 15.53 -24.83
C TRP A 166 -11.09 14.19 -25.42
N ARG A 167 -12.35 14.07 -25.85
CA ARG A 167 -12.86 12.97 -26.68
C ARG A 167 -12.22 12.89 -28.06
N THR A 168 -11.60 13.95 -28.56
CA THR A 168 -10.88 13.91 -29.84
C THR A 168 -9.37 14.01 -29.61
N TRP A 169 -8.99 14.58 -28.47
CA TRP A 169 -7.61 14.65 -28.03
C TRP A 169 -7.35 14.61 -26.53
N THR A 170 -6.85 13.48 -26.03
CA THR A 170 -6.37 13.41 -24.65
C THR A 170 -5.05 14.20 -24.49
N PRO A 171 -5.03 15.26 -23.68
CA PRO A 171 -3.82 16.05 -23.43
C PRO A 171 -2.75 15.25 -22.67
N PRO A 172 -1.46 15.64 -22.79
CA PRO A 172 -0.43 15.11 -21.91
C PRO A 172 -0.69 15.55 -20.45
N PRO A 173 -0.17 14.83 -19.45
CA PRO A 173 -0.42 15.12 -18.04
C PRO A 173 -0.10 16.54 -17.59
N GLU A 174 0.94 17.16 -18.16
CA GLU A 174 1.30 18.55 -17.87
C GLU A 174 0.18 19.54 -18.24
N ASP A 175 -0.48 19.33 -19.37
CA ASP A 175 -1.58 20.20 -19.81
C ASP A 175 -2.84 19.98 -18.97
N ILE A 176 -3.08 18.74 -18.51
CA ILE A 176 -4.12 18.47 -17.51
C ILE A 176 -3.83 19.24 -16.22
N ALA A 177 -2.57 19.27 -15.76
CA ALA A 177 -2.19 19.94 -14.50
C ALA A 177 -2.41 21.47 -14.55
N LYS A 178 -2.41 22.06 -15.75
CA LYS A 178 -2.68 23.49 -15.99
C LYS A 178 -4.17 23.84 -15.94
N HIS A 179 -5.07 22.84 -15.95
CA HIS A 179 -6.50 23.09 -15.91
C HIS A 179 -6.91 23.85 -14.63
N PRO A 180 -7.87 24.79 -14.67
CA PRO A 180 -8.26 25.59 -13.50
C PRO A 180 -8.65 24.78 -12.26
N TYR A 181 -9.30 23.63 -12.42
CA TYR A 181 -9.65 22.76 -11.28
C TYR A 181 -8.41 22.15 -10.61
N TRP A 182 -7.44 21.65 -11.38
CA TRP A 182 -6.19 21.11 -10.85
C TRP A 182 -5.34 22.20 -10.19
N LYS A 183 -5.25 23.37 -10.83
CA LYS A 183 -4.57 24.54 -10.25
C LYS A 183 -5.19 24.95 -8.91
N SER A 184 -6.52 25.00 -8.84
CA SER A 184 -7.24 25.34 -7.61
C SER A 184 -7.00 24.31 -6.51
N LEU A 185 -7.01 23.02 -6.86
CA LEU A 185 -6.68 21.94 -5.94
C LEU A 185 -5.26 22.07 -5.38
N PHE A 186 -4.25 22.23 -6.25
CA PHE A 186 -2.84 22.28 -5.84
C PHE A 186 -2.48 23.52 -5.02
N GLN A 187 -3.31 24.58 -5.09
CA GLN A 187 -3.20 25.76 -4.24
C GLN A 187 -3.82 25.58 -2.85
N MET A 188 -4.61 24.52 -2.62
CA MET A 188 -5.14 24.22 -1.29
C MET A 188 -4.03 23.86 -0.29
N ASP A 189 -4.31 23.96 1.01
CA ASP A 189 -3.35 23.73 2.10
C ASP A 189 -3.17 22.23 2.42
N PHE A 190 -2.82 21.44 1.40
CA PHE A 190 -2.26 20.09 1.57
C PHE A 190 -0.74 20.14 1.50
N ASP A 191 -0.06 19.33 2.30
CA ASP A 191 1.40 19.16 2.23
C ASP A 191 1.79 18.22 1.08
N THR A 192 0.99 17.16 0.90
CA THR A 192 1.28 16.08 -0.04
C THR A 192 0.07 15.78 -0.91
N PHE A 193 0.29 15.71 -2.22
CA PHE A 193 -0.65 15.16 -3.19
C PHE A 193 -0.11 13.83 -3.72
N VAL A 194 -0.93 12.78 -3.65
CA VAL A 194 -0.68 11.52 -4.34
C VAL A 194 -1.54 11.50 -5.59
N LEU A 195 -0.90 11.50 -6.75
CA LEU A 195 -1.56 11.61 -8.05
C LEU A 195 -1.48 10.27 -8.77
N ILE A 196 -2.62 9.70 -9.14
CA ILE A 196 -2.66 8.56 -10.06
C ILE A 196 -2.52 9.09 -11.49
N VAL A 197 -1.31 8.97 -12.05
CA VAL A 197 -0.87 9.57 -13.31
C VAL A 197 -0.57 8.52 -14.38
N TYR A 198 -1.12 8.74 -15.56
CA TYR A 198 -0.83 8.00 -16.78
C TYR A 198 -0.41 8.92 -17.91
N SER A 199 0.46 8.45 -18.81
CA SER A 199 0.84 9.20 -20.00
C SER A 199 -0.20 8.98 -21.10
N ASN A 200 -0.18 9.82 -22.15
CA ASN A 200 -0.99 9.61 -23.36
C ASN A 200 -0.17 8.98 -24.52
N VAL A 201 0.94 8.29 -24.20
CA VAL A 201 1.94 7.75 -25.15
C VAL A 201 1.35 6.84 -26.22
N ALA A 202 0.35 6.05 -25.87
CA ALA A 202 -0.32 5.15 -26.80
C ALA A 202 -1.81 5.50 -26.87
N ARG A 203 -2.20 6.04 -28.01
CA ARG A 203 -3.60 6.14 -28.40
C ARG A 203 -4.00 4.83 -29.05
N SER A 204 -4.95 4.12 -28.46
CA SER A 204 -5.80 3.22 -29.21
C SER A 204 -6.74 4.04 -30.11
N SER A 205 -7.18 3.43 -31.21
CA SER A 205 -7.93 4.02 -32.33
C SER A 205 -9.09 4.95 -31.91
N PRO A 206 -9.45 5.99 -32.69
CA PRO A 206 -10.60 6.87 -32.40
C PRO A 206 -11.97 6.21 -32.62
N ASP A 207 -12.14 4.92 -32.31
CA ASP A 207 -13.42 4.22 -32.46
C ASP A 207 -14.37 4.62 -31.30
N PRO A 208 -15.45 5.37 -31.56
CA PRO A 208 -16.36 5.82 -30.52
C PRO A 208 -17.13 4.70 -29.81
N GLU A 209 -17.17 3.49 -30.37
CA GLU A 209 -17.90 2.35 -29.81
C GLU A 209 -17.02 1.42 -28.97
N ASP A 210 -15.68 1.56 -29.03
CA ASP A 210 -14.76 0.78 -28.20
C ASP A 210 -14.38 1.57 -26.95
N TRP A 211 -15.05 1.30 -25.84
CA TRP A 211 -14.71 1.91 -24.54
C TRP A 211 -13.27 1.62 -24.09
N LYS A 212 -12.58 0.65 -24.70
CA LYS A 212 -11.15 0.37 -24.48
C LYS A 212 -10.21 1.24 -25.32
N SER A 213 -10.76 2.17 -26.12
CA SER A 213 -9.99 3.00 -27.04
C SER A 213 -9.67 4.41 -26.53
N TRP A 214 -9.93 4.68 -25.25
CA TRP A 214 -9.79 5.99 -24.63
C TRP A 214 -8.71 5.95 -23.55
N LEU A 215 -7.54 6.50 -23.88
CA LEU A 215 -6.24 6.20 -23.25
C LEU A 215 -5.93 4.69 -23.30
N ASP A 216 -4.76 4.29 -23.78
CA ASP A 216 -4.22 2.98 -23.43
C ASP A 216 -3.21 3.18 -22.29
N PRO A 217 -3.66 3.38 -21.03
CA PRO A 217 -2.75 3.44 -19.88
C PRO A 217 -1.98 2.12 -19.71
N TRP A 218 -2.37 1.09 -20.47
CA TRP A 218 -1.90 -0.28 -20.45
C TRP A 218 -1.10 -0.68 -21.70
N TYR A 219 -0.61 0.27 -22.50
CA TYR A 219 0.07 -0.02 -23.77
C TYR A 219 1.29 -0.95 -23.64
N TRP A 220 1.94 -0.89 -22.48
CA TRP A 220 3.07 -1.71 -22.10
C TRP A 220 2.65 -3.09 -21.55
N VAL A 221 1.38 -3.26 -21.17
CA VAL A 221 0.85 -4.50 -20.61
C VAL A 221 0.72 -5.54 -21.71
N PHE A 222 0.02 -5.19 -22.79
CA PHE A 222 -0.30 -6.13 -23.88
C PHE A 222 0.83 -6.29 -24.90
N LYS A 223 1.74 -5.31 -25.00
CA LYS A 223 2.83 -5.31 -25.98
C LYS A 223 4.12 -4.77 -25.38
N GLU A 224 5.23 -5.24 -25.92
CA GLU A 224 6.55 -4.69 -25.59
C GLU A 224 6.60 -3.21 -25.98
N PRO A 225 6.89 -2.29 -25.04
CA PRO A 225 6.94 -0.87 -25.35
C PRO A 225 8.11 -0.56 -26.28
N THR A 226 7.85 0.21 -27.34
CA THR A 226 8.90 0.65 -28.27
C THR A 226 9.82 1.68 -27.62
N ALA A 227 11.02 1.84 -28.19
CA ALA A 227 11.95 2.88 -27.74
C ALA A 227 11.37 4.29 -27.86
N GLU A 228 10.49 4.55 -28.83
CA GLU A 228 9.81 5.83 -28.98
C GLU A 228 8.78 6.06 -27.89
N GLN A 229 7.94 5.06 -27.60
CA GLN A 229 6.98 5.12 -26.51
C GLN A 229 7.66 5.34 -25.16
N LEU A 230 8.78 4.67 -24.88
CA LEU A 230 9.53 4.89 -23.64
C LEU A 230 10.17 6.29 -23.57
N ARG A 231 10.59 6.86 -24.71
CA ARG A 231 11.07 8.26 -24.76
C ARG A 231 9.95 9.25 -24.49
N ASP A 232 8.77 9.03 -25.07
CA ASP A 232 7.61 9.90 -24.83
C ASP A 232 7.10 9.78 -23.39
N GLU A 233 7.06 8.57 -22.82
CA GLU A 233 6.76 8.35 -21.39
C GLU A 233 7.71 9.16 -20.50
N THR A 234 9.02 9.11 -20.81
CA THR A 234 10.04 9.89 -20.12
C THR A 234 9.79 11.39 -20.26
N ALA A 235 9.42 11.86 -21.45
CA ALA A 235 9.21 13.29 -21.74
C ALA A 235 7.97 13.84 -21.01
N GLN A 236 6.88 13.08 -20.97
CA GLN A 236 5.66 13.51 -20.27
C GLN A 236 5.84 13.57 -18.76
N PHE A 237 6.52 12.58 -18.15
CA PHE A 237 6.86 12.63 -16.72
C PHE A 237 7.87 13.73 -16.41
N TYR A 238 8.79 14.04 -17.33
CA TYR A 238 9.65 15.21 -17.22
C TYR A 238 8.82 16.50 -17.17
N ALA A 239 7.96 16.72 -18.16
CA ALA A 239 7.20 17.96 -18.31
C ALA A 239 6.27 18.21 -17.11
N LEU A 240 5.52 17.18 -16.69
CA LEU A 240 4.67 17.26 -15.51
C LEU A 240 5.50 17.57 -14.25
N THR A 241 6.61 16.89 -14.05
CA THR A 241 7.47 17.11 -12.88
C THR A 241 8.04 18.52 -12.85
N GLU A 242 8.55 19.02 -13.99
CA GLU A 242 9.07 20.37 -14.11
C GLU A 242 7.98 21.40 -13.80
N HIS A 243 6.77 21.22 -14.34
CA HIS A 243 5.62 22.06 -14.06
C HIS A 243 5.31 22.11 -12.56
N LEU A 244 5.19 20.94 -11.91
CA LEU A 244 4.83 20.85 -10.50
C LEU A 244 5.90 21.49 -9.59
N LEU A 245 7.18 21.21 -9.84
CA LEU A 245 8.30 21.80 -9.09
C LEU A 245 8.39 23.31 -9.25
N THR A 246 8.02 23.84 -10.42
CA THR A 246 8.15 25.27 -10.73
C THR A 246 7.01 26.11 -10.14
N HIS A 247 5.79 25.57 -10.09
CA HIS A 247 4.60 26.37 -9.81
C HIS A 247 4.04 26.22 -8.39
N TYR A 248 4.43 25.17 -7.65
CA TYR A 248 3.82 24.85 -6.36
C TYR A 248 4.88 24.67 -5.26
N PRO A 249 5.55 25.76 -4.84
CA PRO A 249 6.55 25.70 -3.76
C PRO A 249 5.93 25.18 -2.46
N GLY A 250 6.71 24.43 -1.69
CA GLY A 250 6.29 23.86 -0.41
C GLY A 250 5.36 22.66 -0.50
N LYS A 251 5.01 22.20 -1.71
CA LYS A 251 4.21 20.99 -1.93
C LYS A 251 5.08 19.78 -2.23
N THR A 252 4.61 18.61 -1.79
CA THR A 252 5.13 17.32 -2.23
C THR A 252 4.12 16.66 -3.16
N PHE A 253 4.56 16.22 -4.32
CA PHE A 253 3.75 15.40 -5.23
C PHE A 253 4.34 14.01 -5.35
N VAL A 254 3.50 12.99 -5.26
CA VAL A 254 3.88 11.60 -5.52
C VAL A 254 3.11 11.14 -6.75
N LEU A 255 3.82 10.89 -7.85
CA LEU A 255 3.25 10.42 -9.10
C LEU A 255 3.25 8.89 -9.09
N GLN A 256 2.08 8.26 -9.18
CA GLN A 256 1.92 6.80 -9.16
C GLN A 256 0.95 6.34 -10.27
N MET A 257 1.03 5.09 -10.70
CA MET A 257 -0.10 4.32 -11.27
C MET A 257 -1.10 3.77 -10.20
N TRP A 258 -2.10 3.00 -10.61
CA TRP A 258 -3.05 2.32 -9.72
C TRP A 258 -2.84 0.79 -9.76
N GLU A 259 -2.80 0.15 -8.59
CA GLU A 259 -2.81 -1.32 -8.39
C GLU A 259 -2.01 -2.14 -9.42
N GLY A 260 -0.68 -2.09 -9.27
CA GLY A 260 0.25 -2.63 -10.25
C GLY A 260 0.20 -4.15 -10.43
N ASP A 261 -0.13 -4.94 -9.42
CA ASP A 261 -0.26 -6.39 -9.57
C ASP A 261 -1.53 -6.76 -10.36
N TRP A 262 -2.65 -6.05 -10.13
CA TRP A 262 -3.86 -6.26 -10.94
C TRP A 262 -3.67 -5.82 -12.38
N THR A 263 -2.96 -4.71 -12.57
CA THR A 263 -2.52 -4.24 -13.89
C THR A 263 -1.67 -5.29 -14.60
N LEU A 264 -0.68 -5.82 -13.91
CA LEU A 264 0.29 -6.77 -14.45
C LEU A 264 -0.36 -8.11 -14.82
N ARG A 265 -1.60 -8.35 -14.40
CA ARG A 265 -2.36 -9.57 -14.70
C ARG A 265 -3.30 -9.43 -15.89
N GLN A 266 -3.47 -8.24 -16.47
CA GLN A 266 -4.44 -8.04 -17.55
C GLN A 266 -4.11 -8.81 -18.86
N ASP A 267 -2.84 -9.13 -19.10
CA ASP A 267 -2.40 -9.95 -20.25
C ASP A 267 -2.45 -11.47 -19.95
N LEU A 268 -2.92 -11.89 -18.77
CA LEU A 268 -3.14 -13.31 -18.47
C LEU A 268 -4.43 -13.83 -19.13
N PRO A 269 -4.56 -15.17 -19.30
CA PRO A 269 -5.83 -15.81 -19.62
C PRO A 269 -6.95 -15.32 -18.70
N VAL A 270 -8.16 -15.14 -19.23
CA VAL A 270 -9.29 -14.50 -18.54
C VAL A 270 -9.59 -15.14 -17.17
N ASP A 271 -9.52 -16.47 -17.10
CA ASP A 271 -9.71 -17.26 -15.87
C ASP A 271 -8.58 -17.08 -14.83
N GLN A 272 -7.44 -16.53 -15.24
CA GLN A 272 -6.27 -16.29 -14.38
C GLN A 272 -6.11 -14.82 -13.97
N ARG A 273 -6.79 -13.86 -14.63
CA ARG A 273 -6.63 -12.41 -14.34
C ARG A 273 -6.99 -12.06 -12.91
N PHE A 274 -8.03 -12.70 -12.37
CA PHE A 274 -8.52 -12.50 -11.00
C PHE A 274 -8.02 -13.57 -10.03
N ASN A 275 -7.19 -14.52 -10.51
CA ASN A 275 -6.60 -15.53 -9.66
C ASN A 275 -5.43 -14.92 -8.87
N VAL A 276 -5.67 -14.62 -7.59
CA VAL A 276 -4.66 -14.10 -6.67
C VAL A 276 -3.45 -15.03 -6.49
N SER A 277 -3.53 -16.29 -6.91
CA SER A 277 -2.42 -17.25 -6.84
C SER A 277 -1.68 -17.42 -8.15
N ALA A 278 -2.13 -16.81 -9.25
CA ALA A 278 -1.44 -16.91 -10.52
C ALA A 278 -0.08 -16.21 -10.45
N SER A 279 0.94 -16.79 -11.06
CA SER A 279 2.27 -16.19 -11.16
C SER A 279 2.36 -15.38 -12.46
N VAL A 280 2.97 -14.21 -12.40
CA VAL A 280 3.15 -13.33 -13.56
C VAL A 280 4.31 -13.82 -14.45
N PRO A 281 4.12 -13.93 -15.78
CA PRO A 281 5.19 -14.23 -16.71
C PRO A 281 6.34 -13.23 -16.63
N ARG A 282 7.58 -13.72 -16.67
CA ARG A 282 8.79 -12.90 -16.62
C ARG A 282 8.81 -11.75 -17.64
N ALA A 283 8.38 -12.03 -18.87
CA ALA A 283 8.33 -11.03 -19.94
C ALA A 283 7.39 -9.86 -19.62
N LEU A 284 6.28 -10.12 -18.94
CA LEU A 284 5.32 -9.10 -18.54
C LEU A 284 5.91 -8.21 -17.44
N ALA A 285 6.59 -8.83 -16.46
CA ALA A 285 7.36 -8.09 -15.46
C ALA A 285 8.51 -7.27 -16.10
N ASP A 286 9.18 -7.77 -17.14
CA ASP A 286 10.22 -7.02 -17.89
C ASP A 286 9.66 -5.76 -18.56
N ARG A 287 8.44 -5.81 -19.11
CA ARG A 287 7.76 -4.64 -19.69
C ARG A 287 7.48 -3.57 -18.64
N MET A 288 6.97 -3.96 -17.48
CA MET A 288 6.71 -3.04 -16.37
C MET A 288 8.00 -2.39 -15.85
N VAL A 289 9.10 -3.16 -15.75
CA VAL A 289 10.41 -2.62 -15.38
C VAL A 289 10.85 -1.51 -16.33
N LYS A 290 10.72 -1.70 -17.65
CA LYS A 290 11.07 -0.69 -18.65
C LYS A 290 10.20 0.55 -18.55
N TRP A 291 8.89 0.36 -18.38
CA TRP A 291 7.92 1.44 -18.24
C TRP A 291 8.15 2.28 -16.98
N LEU A 292 8.29 1.64 -15.81
CA LEU A 292 8.59 2.33 -14.54
C LEU A 292 9.95 3.03 -14.57
N ALA A 293 10.95 2.44 -15.24
CA ALA A 293 12.26 3.07 -15.41
C ALA A 293 12.18 4.34 -16.28
N ALA A 294 11.38 4.36 -17.34
CA ALA A 294 11.16 5.53 -18.17
C ALA A 294 10.50 6.69 -17.38
N ARG A 295 9.46 6.38 -16.60
CA ARG A 295 8.80 7.36 -15.71
C ARG A 295 9.77 7.95 -14.69
N GLN A 296 10.51 7.09 -13.98
CA GLN A 296 11.50 7.52 -13.00
C GLN A 296 12.60 8.38 -13.65
N LEU A 297 13.03 8.04 -14.87
CA LEU A 297 14.00 8.82 -15.62
C LEU A 297 13.47 10.23 -15.93
N GLY A 298 12.19 10.37 -16.28
CA GLY A 298 11.54 11.66 -16.50
C GLY A 298 11.58 12.54 -15.25
N VAL A 299 11.15 11.99 -14.12
CA VAL A 299 11.17 12.67 -12.81
C VAL A 299 12.60 13.07 -12.41
N THR A 300 13.57 12.15 -12.54
CA THR A 300 14.97 12.43 -12.20
C THR A 300 15.58 13.51 -13.09
N LYS A 301 15.29 13.51 -14.40
CA LYS A 301 15.76 14.56 -15.31
C LYS A 301 15.18 15.93 -14.95
N ALA A 302 13.87 16.01 -14.69
CA ALA A 302 13.22 17.26 -14.35
C ALA A 302 13.73 17.84 -13.01
N ARG A 303 13.88 17.01 -11.98
CA ARG A 303 14.48 17.44 -10.70
C ARG A 303 15.87 18.03 -10.89
N ARG A 304 16.71 17.41 -11.73
CA ARG A 304 18.05 17.91 -12.04
C ARG A 304 18.02 19.22 -12.83
N ALA A 305 17.12 19.35 -13.80
CA ALA A 305 16.99 20.53 -14.64
C ALA A 305 16.48 21.76 -13.86
N VAL A 306 15.48 21.55 -13.00
CA VAL A 306 14.94 22.61 -12.13
C VAL A 306 15.94 22.94 -11.01
N GLY A 307 16.57 21.93 -10.42
CA GLY A 307 17.61 22.09 -9.41
C GLY A 307 17.14 22.91 -8.21
N SER A 308 17.97 23.87 -7.76
CA SER A 308 17.66 24.73 -6.62
C SER A 308 16.44 25.65 -6.85
N LYS A 309 15.99 25.85 -8.09
CA LYS A 309 14.81 26.67 -8.40
C LYS A 309 13.51 26.05 -7.88
N ALA A 310 13.49 24.75 -7.59
CA ALA A 310 12.35 24.08 -6.98
C ALA A 310 12.05 24.59 -5.57
N GLY A 311 13.01 25.25 -4.92
CA GLY A 311 12.88 25.69 -3.53
C GLY A 311 12.58 24.51 -2.61
N THR A 312 11.40 24.52 -1.99
CA THR A 312 10.92 23.45 -1.09
C THR A 312 9.98 22.47 -1.76
N ALA A 313 9.62 22.66 -3.04
CA ALA A 313 8.79 21.72 -3.78
C ALA A 313 9.50 20.37 -3.98
N LYS A 314 8.76 19.28 -3.89
CA LYS A 314 9.26 17.92 -4.10
C LYS A 314 8.33 17.16 -5.03
N VAL A 315 8.92 16.36 -5.92
CA VAL A 315 8.19 15.40 -6.74
C VAL A 315 8.92 14.06 -6.65
N PHE A 316 8.16 13.01 -6.35
CA PHE A 316 8.64 11.63 -6.30
C PHE A 316 7.83 10.78 -7.28
N HIS A 317 8.46 9.75 -7.83
CA HIS A 317 7.76 8.70 -8.56
C HIS A 317 7.60 7.45 -7.69
N ALA A 318 6.39 6.90 -7.67
CA ALA A 318 6.05 5.71 -6.89
C ALA A 318 5.46 4.60 -7.75
N ALA A 319 5.77 3.36 -7.37
CA ALA A 319 5.13 2.15 -7.84
C ALA A 319 4.18 1.59 -6.76
N GLU A 320 2.98 1.17 -7.11
CA GLU A 320 1.90 0.73 -6.22
C GLU A 320 1.75 -0.75 -6.44
N VAL A 321 2.09 -1.49 -5.41
CA VAL A 321 1.91 -2.93 -5.36
C VAL A 321 0.59 -3.26 -4.68
N ASN A 322 0.07 -4.44 -4.95
CA ASN A 322 -1.08 -5.03 -4.25
C ASN A 322 -0.91 -6.57 -4.22
N LEU A 323 -1.70 -7.30 -3.43
CA LEU A 323 -1.53 -8.77 -3.28
C LEU A 323 -0.16 -9.19 -2.70
N VAL A 324 0.47 -8.32 -1.92
CA VAL A 324 1.82 -8.50 -1.38
C VAL A 324 1.87 -9.64 -0.37
N TRP A 325 0.81 -9.80 0.44
CA TRP A 325 0.81 -10.77 1.55
C TRP A 325 1.06 -12.19 1.09
N ALA A 326 0.43 -12.61 -0.01
CA ALA A 326 0.62 -13.96 -0.53
C ALA A 326 2.07 -14.21 -0.97
N SER A 327 2.72 -13.21 -1.58
CA SER A 327 4.14 -13.27 -1.92
C SER A 327 5.05 -13.27 -0.68
N ALA A 328 4.74 -12.43 0.32
CA ALA A 328 5.50 -12.38 1.57
C ALA A 328 5.41 -13.71 2.34
N GLN A 329 4.21 -14.29 2.43
CA GLN A 329 3.97 -15.56 3.08
C GLN A 329 4.73 -16.69 2.39
N GLU A 330 4.63 -16.83 1.07
CA GLU A 330 5.36 -17.87 0.33
C GLU A 330 6.87 -17.71 0.50
N PHE A 331 7.37 -16.49 0.41
CA PHE A 331 8.79 -16.20 0.56
C PHE A 331 9.31 -16.62 1.93
N THR A 332 8.57 -16.36 3.01
CA THR A 332 8.96 -16.74 4.37
C THR A 332 8.83 -18.25 4.58
N GLN A 333 7.72 -18.88 4.18
CA GLN A 333 7.49 -20.31 4.38
C GLN A 333 8.51 -21.20 3.65
N LYS A 334 9.03 -20.76 2.50
CA LYS A 334 10.02 -21.49 1.72
C LYS A 334 11.47 -21.09 2.04
N GLY A 335 11.73 -20.51 3.22
CA GLY A 335 13.09 -20.19 3.69
C GLY A 335 13.79 -19.11 2.85
N HIS A 336 13.05 -18.06 2.48
CA HIS A 336 13.50 -16.99 1.58
C HIS A 336 13.69 -17.41 0.11
N GLY A 337 12.99 -18.47 -0.32
CA GLY A 337 12.97 -18.98 -1.70
C GLY A 337 11.54 -19.16 -2.23
N GLY A 338 10.86 -18.05 -2.56
CA GLY A 338 9.57 -18.10 -3.26
C GLY A 338 9.74 -18.17 -4.79
N SER A 339 8.89 -18.93 -5.48
CA SER A 339 8.88 -18.99 -6.95
C SER A 339 7.87 -18.03 -7.57
N ARG A 340 6.89 -17.60 -6.78
CA ARG A 340 5.82 -16.70 -7.20
C ARG A 340 6.37 -15.37 -7.70
N GLN A 341 5.98 -15.05 -8.92
CA GLN A 341 6.30 -13.80 -9.59
C GLN A 341 5.10 -12.87 -9.44
N ASP A 342 5.27 -11.83 -8.67
CA ASP A 342 4.37 -10.69 -8.51
C ASP A 342 5.17 -9.42 -8.75
N MET A 343 4.53 -8.25 -8.76
CA MET A 343 5.25 -7.00 -8.86
C MET A 343 6.28 -6.83 -7.74
N VAL A 344 5.98 -7.24 -6.51
CA VAL A 344 6.90 -7.14 -5.37
C VAL A 344 8.17 -8.01 -5.52
N THR A 345 8.07 -9.22 -6.09
CA THR A 345 9.23 -10.13 -6.25
C THR A 345 9.89 -10.02 -7.61
N ALA A 346 9.10 -9.78 -8.65
CA ALA A 346 9.52 -9.77 -10.03
C ALA A 346 9.76 -8.36 -10.57
N VAL A 347 9.26 -7.27 -10.00
CA VAL A 347 9.49 -5.91 -10.56
C VAL A 347 10.38 -5.08 -9.65
N LEU A 348 9.99 -4.90 -8.38
CA LEU A 348 10.66 -3.96 -7.46
C LEU A 348 12.18 -4.16 -7.32
N PRO A 349 12.73 -5.39 -7.29
CA PRO A 349 14.19 -5.57 -7.17
C PRO A 349 14.97 -5.13 -8.42
N ARG A 350 14.28 -4.90 -9.56
CA ARG A 350 14.90 -4.71 -10.88
C ARG A 350 14.74 -3.29 -11.44
N VAL A 351 14.00 -2.43 -10.76
CA VAL A 351 13.86 -1.02 -11.11
C VAL A 351 14.12 -0.15 -9.88
N ALA A 352 14.99 0.84 -10.01
CA ALA A 352 15.22 1.80 -8.93
C ALA A 352 14.11 2.85 -8.93
N LEU A 353 13.42 3.05 -7.80
CA LEU A 353 12.31 3.99 -7.65
C LEU A 353 12.46 4.87 -6.41
N ASP A 354 11.86 6.06 -6.42
CA ASP A 354 11.89 6.96 -5.26
C ASP A 354 11.04 6.40 -4.11
N MET A 355 9.81 5.96 -4.39
CA MET A 355 8.86 5.48 -3.38
C MET A 355 8.09 4.23 -3.85
N ILE A 356 7.48 3.51 -2.90
CA ILE A 356 6.54 2.41 -3.14
C ILE A 356 5.24 2.69 -2.39
N SER A 357 4.12 2.66 -3.10
CA SER A 357 2.77 2.61 -2.56
C SER A 357 2.33 1.17 -2.35
N TYR A 358 1.46 0.93 -1.38
CA TYR A 358 0.79 -0.35 -1.18
C TYR A 358 -0.72 -0.15 -1.12
N SER A 359 -1.48 -0.78 -2.03
CA SER A 359 -2.92 -1.01 -1.86
C SER A 359 -3.09 -2.25 -0.98
N ALA A 360 -3.41 -2.01 0.30
CA ALA A 360 -3.17 -2.95 1.39
C ALA A 360 -4.40 -3.76 1.80
N TYR A 361 -5.42 -3.85 0.95
CA TYR A 361 -6.64 -4.61 1.25
C TYR A 361 -6.37 -6.09 1.53
N ASP A 362 -5.38 -6.69 0.85
CA ASP A 362 -5.04 -8.11 0.99
C ASP A 362 -4.42 -8.47 2.34
N SER A 363 -3.92 -7.50 3.10
CA SER A 363 -3.28 -7.73 4.41
C SER A 363 -3.97 -7.03 5.57
N THR A 364 -4.71 -5.95 5.32
CA THR A 364 -5.44 -5.20 6.37
C THR A 364 -6.82 -5.77 6.67
N LEU A 365 -7.45 -6.48 5.72
CA LEU A 365 -8.79 -7.05 5.88
C LEU A 365 -8.84 -8.52 6.30
N ILE A 366 -7.70 -9.17 6.56
CA ILE A 366 -7.67 -10.58 6.99
C ILE A 366 -8.10 -10.70 8.46
N PRO A 367 -9.20 -11.40 8.79
CA PRO A 367 -9.73 -11.47 10.15
C PRO A 367 -8.75 -12.08 11.18
N GLU A 368 -7.94 -13.07 10.80
CA GLU A 368 -7.07 -13.81 11.73
C GLU A 368 -5.63 -13.27 11.79
N ALA A 369 -5.24 -12.31 10.93
CA ALA A 369 -3.84 -11.91 10.74
C ALA A 369 -3.59 -10.39 10.53
N SER A 370 -4.62 -9.54 10.65
CA SER A 370 -4.60 -8.15 10.15
C SER A 370 -3.42 -7.27 10.58
N THR A 371 -2.85 -7.48 11.78
CA THR A 371 -1.66 -6.71 12.22
C THR A 371 -0.34 -7.33 11.76
N GLY A 372 -0.18 -8.65 11.89
CA GLY A 372 1.04 -9.36 11.51
C GLY A 372 1.23 -9.44 9.99
N ALA A 373 0.19 -9.81 9.25
CA ALA A 373 0.24 -9.91 7.79
C ALA A 373 0.57 -8.56 7.14
N PHE A 374 -0.04 -7.49 7.64
CA PHE A 374 0.20 -6.14 7.15
C PHE A 374 1.62 -5.67 7.48
N PHE A 375 2.09 -5.86 8.72
CA PHE A 375 3.46 -5.52 9.10
C PHE A 375 4.49 -6.27 8.24
N GLU A 376 4.34 -7.58 8.08
CA GLU A 376 5.24 -8.41 7.27
C GLU A 376 5.21 -8.01 5.80
N SER A 377 4.05 -7.65 5.25
CA SER A 377 3.94 -7.14 3.88
C SER A 377 4.71 -5.85 3.69
N ILE A 378 4.64 -4.90 4.64
CA ILE A 378 5.43 -3.67 4.60
C ILE A 378 6.93 -3.96 4.66
N ARG A 379 7.37 -4.84 5.58
CA ARG A 379 8.78 -5.24 5.70
C ARG A 379 9.29 -5.92 4.43
N PHE A 380 8.44 -6.73 3.80
CA PHE A 380 8.76 -7.40 2.56
C PHE A 380 8.94 -6.41 1.40
N ILE A 381 8.05 -5.43 1.28
CA ILE A 381 8.19 -4.33 0.30
C ILE A 381 9.50 -3.56 0.54
N GLN A 382 9.78 -3.17 1.79
CA GLN A 382 11.01 -2.46 2.16
C GLN A 382 12.27 -3.25 1.78
N ARG A 383 12.24 -4.58 1.92
CA ARG A 383 13.33 -5.48 1.52
C ARG A 383 13.50 -5.57 0.00
N MET A 384 12.40 -5.59 -0.75
CA MET A 384 12.42 -5.74 -2.21
C MET A 384 12.63 -4.42 -2.97
N HIS A 385 12.39 -3.28 -2.31
CA HIS A 385 12.52 -1.96 -2.91
C HIS A 385 13.98 -1.62 -3.23
N ARG A 386 14.28 -1.53 -4.53
CA ARG A 386 15.51 -0.89 -5.01
C ARG A 386 15.31 0.63 -5.05
N ARG A 387 16.03 1.36 -4.19
CA ARG A 387 15.87 2.81 -4.02
C ARG A 387 16.72 3.61 -5.01
N THR A 388 16.19 4.74 -5.49
CA THR A 388 17.01 5.80 -6.10
C THR A 388 17.85 6.52 -5.03
N PRO A 389 18.94 7.21 -5.41
CA PRO A 389 19.69 8.07 -4.47
C PRO A 389 18.84 9.18 -3.85
N GLU A 390 17.83 9.66 -4.58
CA GLU A 390 16.93 10.73 -4.17
C GLU A 390 15.68 10.25 -3.41
N ALA A 391 15.55 8.93 -3.15
CA ALA A 391 14.46 8.36 -2.38
C ALA A 391 14.43 8.92 -0.95
N PRO A 392 13.27 9.35 -0.41
CA PRO A 392 13.16 9.81 0.97
C PRO A 392 13.49 8.69 1.95
N GLU A 393 13.97 9.02 3.16
CA GLU A 393 14.37 8.03 4.18
C GLU A 393 13.30 6.95 4.41
N LYS A 394 12.07 7.41 4.67
CA LYS A 394 10.85 6.61 4.58
C LYS A 394 10.32 6.72 3.17
N CYS A 395 10.37 5.61 2.42
CA CYS A 395 10.01 5.56 1.01
C CYS A 395 8.88 4.57 0.71
N VAL A 396 8.33 3.89 1.71
CA VAL A 396 7.13 3.06 1.57
C VAL A 396 5.96 3.82 2.22
N TYR A 397 4.80 3.80 1.57
CA TYR A 397 3.55 4.32 2.10
C TYR A 397 2.40 3.39 1.68
N VAL A 398 1.25 3.55 2.33
CA VAL A 398 0.03 2.86 1.92
C VAL A 398 -0.83 3.84 1.14
N GLY A 399 -1.05 3.53 -0.14
CA GLY A 399 -1.84 4.37 -1.02
C GLY A 399 -3.33 4.13 -0.90
N GLU A 400 -3.74 2.95 -0.42
CA GLU A 400 -5.14 2.58 -0.20
C GLU A 400 -5.24 1.56 0.93
N PHE A 401 -6.12 1.84 1.89
CA PHE A 401 -6.71 0.86 2.79
C PHE A 401 -8.11 1.36 3.15
N GLY A 402 -9.02 0.46 3.48
CA GLY A 402 -10.37 0.86 3.87
C GLY A 402 -11.14 -0.33 4.40
N VAL A 403 -12.30 -0.06 4.98
CA VAL A 403 -13.23 -1.07 5.50
C VAL A 403 -14.61 -0.75 4.96
N ASN A 404 -15.35 -1.79 4.56
CA ASN A 404 -16.75 -1.65 4.23
C ASN A 404 -17.53 -1.48 5.54
N THR A 405 -17.93 -0.26 5.88
CA THR A 405 -18.63 0.05 7.13
C THR A 405 -20.10 -0.37 7.12
N MET A 406 -20.63 -0.80 5.97
CA MET A 406 -22.01 -1.27 5.83
C MET A 406 -22.13 -2.78 6.07
N SER A 407 -21.08 -3.54 5.79
CA SER A 407 -21.04 -4.99 5.98
C SER A 407 -20.22 -5.44 7.20
N THR A 408 -19.53 -4.52 7.87
CA THR A 408 -18.67 -4.78 9.02
C THR A 408 -19.25 -4.10 10.25
N ASP A 409 -19.19 -4.77 11.41
CA ASP A 409 -19.56 -4.13 12.67
C ASP A 409 -18.77 -2.83 12.87
N TRP A 410 -19.40 -1.86 13.51
CA TRP A 410 -18.83 -0.52 13.64
C TRP A 410 -17.55 -0.52 14.48
N ASP A 411 -17.55 -1.19 15.62
CA ASP A 411 -16.40 -1.19 16.53
C ASP A 411 -15.24 -1.95 15.89
N ASP A 412 -15.54 -3.05 15.18
CA ASP A 412 -14.57 -3.80 14.37
C ASP A 412 -13.99 -2.95 13.22
N SER A 413 -14.82 -2.14 12.56
CA SER A 413 -14.37 -1.22 11.51
C SER A 413 -13.37 -0.19 12.05
N MET A 414 -13.65 0.38 13.22
CA MET A 414 -12.75 1.36 13.85
C MET A 414 -11.48 0.72 14.37
N GLU A 415 -11.58 -0.48 14.95
CA GLU A 415 -10.42 -1.24 15.38
C GLU A 415 -9.49 -1.58 14.20
N LYS A 416 -10.03 -2.02 13.06
CA LYS A 416 -9.26 -2.27 11.84
C LYS A 416 -8.54 -1.02 11.34
N ILE A 417 -9.22 0.13 11.32
CA ILE A 417 -8.61 1.40 10.92
C ILE A 417 -7.50 1.80 11.91
N LYS A 418 -7.75 1.73 13.23
CA LYS A 418 -6.76 2.01 14.28
C LYS A 418 -5.53 1.14 14.11
N ASN A 419 -5.74 -0.15 13.90
CA ASN A 419 -4.68 -1.15 13.75
C ASN A 419 -3.83 -0.89 12.50
N ALA A 420 -4.44 -0.63 11.35
CA ALA A 420 -3.71 -0.29 10.14
C ALA A 420 -2.86 0.98 10.33
N VAL A 421 -3.43 2.03 10.92
CA VAL A 421 -2.69 3.28 11.19
C VAL A 421 -1.51 3.05 12.15
N ASN A 422 -1.74 2.36 13.27
CA ASN A 422 -0.72 2.10 14.27
C ASN A 422 0.40 1.22 13.72
N VAL A 423 0.05 0.10 13.06
CA VAL A 423 1.03 -0.80 12.44
C VAL A 423 1.82 -0.09 11.36
N GLY A 424 1.17 0.73 10.53
CA GLY A 424 1.83 1.51 9.49
C GLY A 424 2.86 2.49 10.05
N ALA A 425 2.47 3.27 11.08
CA ALA A 425 3.37 4.22 11.74
C ALA A 425 4.60 3.51 12.32
N ALA A 426 4.32 2.38 12.95
CA ALA A 426 5.26 1.54 13.64
C ALA A 426 6.24 0.80 12.70
N ALA A 427 5.77 0.41 11.51
CA ALA A 427 6.59 -0.17 10.43
C ALA A 427 7.45 0.87 9.69
N GLY A 428 7.35 2.15 10.07
CA GLY A 428 8.13 3.22 9.48
C GLY A 428 7.61 3.69 8.12
N LEU A 429 6.30 3.58 7.86
CA LEU A 429 5.69 4.18 6.66
C LEU A 429 5.89 5.70 6.64
N SER A 430 5.93 6.24 5.43
CA SER A 430 5.97 7.69 5.17
C SER A 430 4.65 8.34 5.58
N PHE A 431 3.55 7.73 5.14
CA PHE A 431 2.16 8.04 5.46
C PHE A 431 1.26 6.87 5.03
N ILE A 432 -0.05 6.98 5.27
CA ILE A 432 -1.08 6.00 4.94
C ILE A 432 -2.34 6.74 4.47
N VAL A 433 -2.97 6.24 3.40
CA VAL A 433 -4.13 6.88 2.76
C VAL A 433 -5.38 6.01 2.88
N TYR A 434 -6.39 6.52 3.58
CA TYR A 434 -7.70 5.87 3.70
C TYR A 434 -8.52 6.07 2.44
N TRP A 435 -9.11 4.98 1.98
CA TRP A 435 -10.07 4.95 0.92
C TRP A 435 -11.49 4.92 1.52
N GLN A 436 -12.27 5.98 1.40
CA GLN A 436 -12.08 7.23 0.63
C GLN A 436 -13.08 8.30 1.11
N MET A 437 -13.01 9.53 0.61
CA MET A 437 -13.87 10.64 1.04
C MET A 437 -15.36 10.34 0.89
N TYR A 438 -15.80 10.03 -0.33
CA TYR A 438 -17.18 9.67 -0.65
C TYR A 438 -17.18 8.29 -1.29
N ASP A 439 -18.24 7.52 -1.07
CA ASP A 439 -18.36 6.20 -1.67
C ASP A 439 -18.37 6.33 -3.19
N ASN A 440 -17.58 5.50 -3.87
CA ASN A 440 -17.48 5.47 -5.32
C ASN A 440 -17.99 4.15 -5.93
N ALA A 441 -18.59 3.30 -5.10
CA ALA A 441 -19.12 2.02 -5.52
C ALA A 441 -20.58 1.85 -5.09
N LEU A 442 -21.33 1.22 -5.99
CA LEU A 442 -22.67 0.72 -5.71
C LEU A 442 -22.57 -0.73 -5.26
N ASN A 443 -23.37 -1.08 -4.25
CA ASN A 443 -23.60 -2.49 -3.91
C ASN A 443 -24.47 -3.17 -4.98
N PRO A 444 -24.67 -4.51 -4.93
CA PRO A 444 -25.47 -5.22 -5.94
C PRO A 444 -26.87 -4.62 -6.17
N LYS A 445 -27.54 -4.15 -5.10
CA LYS A 445 -28.85 -3.51 -5.18
C LYS A 445 -28.77 -2.15 -5.88
N GLY A 446 -27.73 -1.37 -5.61
CA GLY A 446 -27.48 -0.10 -6.30
C GLY A 446 -27.22 -0.29 -7.79
N LYS A 447 -26.39 -1.28 -8.16
CA LYS A 447 -26.10 -1.61 -9.56
C LYS A 447 -27.37 -1.98 -10.32
N GLU A 448 -28.22 -2.82 -9.73
CA GLU A 448 -29.53 -3.17 -10.30
C GLU A 448 -30.45 -1.95 -10.45
N HIS A 449 -30.51 -1.10 -9.43
CA HIS A 449 -31.40 0.06 -9.40
C HIS A 449 -31.03 1.13 -10.44
N PHE A 450 -29.75 1.48 -10.54
CA PHE A 450 -29.27 2.55 -11.43
C PHE A 450 -28.88 2.05 -12.82
N GLY A 451 -28.61 0.74 -12.96
CA GLY A 451 -28.20 0.11 -14.22
C GLY A 451 -26.78 0.48 -14.63
N VAL A 452 -25.88 0.72 -13.66
CA VAL A 452 -24.45 0.98 -13.90
C VAL A 452 -23.59 0.29 -12.85
N ASP A 453 -22.35 -0.03 -13.21
CA ASP A 453 -21.43 -0.76 -12.33
C ASP A 453 -20.55 0.14 -11.46
N LEU A 454 -20.35 1.39 -11.85
CA LEU A 454 -19.43 2.36 -11.23
C LEU A 454 -20.08 3.74 -11.11
N CYS A 455 -19.60 4.54 -10.16
CA CYS A 455 -20.04 5.92 -9.94
C CYS A 455 -19.28 6.94 -10.81
N ASP A 456 -19.09 6.59 -12.08
CA ASP A 456 -18.43 7.42 -13.07
C ASP A 456 -19.40 8.40 -13.75
N SER A 457 -18.97 9.03 -14.85
CA SER A 457 -19.80 9.98 -15.61
C SER A 457 -21.18 9.48 -16.02
N ARG A 458 -21.38 8.16 -16.15
CA ARG A 458 -22.68 7.56 -16.48
C ARG A 458 -23.71 7.76 -15.36
N MET A 459 -23.26 7.94 -14.11
CA MET A 459 -24.13 8.27 -12.98
C MET A 459 -24.72 9.67 -13.05
N VAL A 460 -24.12 10.61 -13.79
CA VAL A 460 -24.64 11.98 -13.87
C VAL A 460 -26.09 12.01 -14.35
N ALA A 461 -26.42 11.19 -15.35
CA ALA A 461 -27.77 11.08 -15.89
C ALA A 461 -28.74 10.35 -14.94
N LYS A 462 -28.23 9.63 -13.95
CA LYS A 462 -29.01 8.89 -12.94
C LYS A 462 -29.27 9.70 -11.67
N GLY A 463 -28.45 10.73 -11.43
CA GLY A 463 -28.50 11.56 -10.24
C GLY A 463 -27.61 11.02 -9.10
N PRO A 464 -27.27 11.86 -8.11
CA PRO A 464 -26.44 11.47 -6.98
C PRO A 464 -27.15 10.47 -6.06
N VAL A 465 -26.38 9.56 -5.47
CA VAL A 465 -26.87 8.48 -4.60
C VAL A 465 -26.66 8.85 -3.14
N TYR A 466 -27.70 9.42 -2.53
CA TYR A 466 -27.69 9.75 -1.10
C TYR A 466 -28.24 8.63 -0.21
N ASP A 467 -28.99 7.70 -0.78
CA ASP A 467 -29.53 6.57 -0.02
C ASP A 467 -28.47 5.48 0.14
N GLN A 468 -27.98 5.35 1.37
CA GLN A 468 -26.92 4.41 1.75
C GLN A 468 -27.23 2.95 1.42
N GLN A 469 -28.50 2.57 1.27
CA GLN A 469 -28.84 1.18 0.94
C GLN A 469 -28.35 0.73 -0.44
N TYR A 470 -27.93 1.67 -1.29
CA TYR A 470 -27.39 1.41 -2.62
C TYR A 470 -25.87 1.52 -2.70
N LEU A 471 -25.22 2.01 -1.65
CA LEU A 471 -23.79 2.23 -1.61
C LEU A 471 -23.06 0.99 -1.09
N GLU A 472 -21.81 0.81 -1.52
CA GLU A 472 -20.98 -0.32 -1.11
C GLU A 472 -20.59 -0.24 0.38
N GLY A 473 -20.20 0.94 0.86
CA GLY A 473 -19.83 1.21 2.25
C GLY A 473 -18.39 1.68 2.46
N PHE A 474 -17.68 2.09 1.41
CA PHE A 474 -16.30 2.61 1.51
C PHE A 474 -16.30 4.13 1.47
N PHE A 475 -16.76 4.77 2.55
CA PHE A 475 -16.79 6.23 2.68
C PHE A 475 -16.30 6.69 4.04
N LEU A 476 -15.59 7.81 4.05
CA LEU A 476 -15.23 8.55 5.26
C LEU A 476 -16.38 9.49 5.65
N GLN A 477 -16.91 10.21 4.66
CA GLN A 477 -17.98 11.16 4.86
C GLN A 477 -19.29 10.59 4.28
N HIS A 478 -20.17 10.14 5.16
CA HIS A 478 -21.49 9.57 4.85
C HIS A 478 -22.33 10.47 3.92
N PRO A 479 -23.20 9.93 3.04
CA PRO A 479 -24.05 10.72 2.13
C PRO A 479 -25.00 11.71 2.82
N ASP A 480 -25.55 11.37 3.99
CA ASP A 480 -26.34 12.30 4.81
C ASP A 480 -25.58 13.59 5.15
N MET A 481 -26.23 14.73 4.93
CA MET A 481 -25.65 16.07 5.06
C MET A 481 -25.59 16.60 6.50
N GLU A 482 -26.27 15.95 7.45
CA GLU A 482 -26.66 16.61 8.69
C GLU A 482 -25.61 16.56 9.81
N TYR A 483 -24.70 15.58 9.85
CA TYR A 483 -23.68 15.47 10.91
C TYR A 483 -22.40 14.75 10.47
N LEU A 484 -21.27 15.06 11.13
CA LEU A 484 -20.08 14.21 11.12
C LEU A 484 -20.46 12.85 11.70
N ARG A 485 -20.70 11.88 10.81
CA ARG A 485 -20.96 10.49 11.18
C ARG A 485 -19.67 9.86 11.75
N PRO A 486 -19.81 8.74 12.48
CA PRO A 486 -18.71 8.15 13.25
C PRO A 486 -17.35 7.99 12.53
N PRO A 487 -17.24 7.66 11.22
CA PRO A 487 -15.93 7.57 10.58
C PRO A 487 -15.20 8.93 10.51
N ALA A 488 -15.91 9.99 10.13
CA ALA A 488 -15.36 11.33 10.02
C ALA A 488 -15.08 11.97 11.39
N SER A 489 -15.89 11.66 12.41
CA SER A 489 -15.61 12.10 13.78
C SER A 489 -14.42 11.35 14.38
N TYR A 490 -14.33 10.04 14.15
CA TYR A 490 -13.19 9.22 14.55
C TYR A 490 -11.90 9.67 13.87
N TRP A 491 -11.97 9.93 12.56
CA TRP A 491 -10.89 10.54 11.78
C TRP A 491 -10.37 11.82 12.40
N THR A 492 -11.27 12.74 12.72
CA THR A 492 -10.92 14.01 13.36
C THR A 492 -10.22 13.77 14.70
N LYS A 493 -10.67 12.80 15.49
CA LYS A 493 -10.00 12.41 16.75
C LYS A 493 -8.61 11.80 16.52
N MET A 494 -8.44 10.96 15.49
CA MET A 494 -7.14 10.42 15.10
C MET A 494 -6.16 11.53 14.76
N LEU A 495 -6.58 12.49 13.94
CA LEU A 495 -5.75 13.63 13.54
C LEU A 495 -5.39 14.54 14.72
N GLN A 496 -6.23 14.61 15.75
CA GLN A 496 -5.98 15.35 16.99
C GLN A 496 -5.13 14.58 18.00
N GLY A 497 -4.78 13.31 17.74
CA GLY A 497 -4.06 12.46 18.68
C GLY A 497 -4.90 12.06 19.91
N LYS A 498 -6.23 12.11 19.81
CA LYS A 498 -7.18 11.83 20.91
C LYS A 498 -7.83 10.44 20.79
N LEU A 499 -7.06 9.49 20.27
CA LEU A 499 -7.50 8.14 19.92
C LEU A 499 -7.92 7.28 21.11
N ASP A 500 -7.53 7.67 22.33
CA ASP A 500 -7.82 6.92 23.56
C ASP A 500 -8.92 7.60 24.41
N GLU A 501 -9.57 8.66 23.90
CA GLU A 501 -10.67 9.38 24.56
C GLU A 501 -12.07 8.88 24.12
N THR A 502 -12.17 7.63 23.62
CA THR A 502 -13.42 7.01 23.13
C THR A 502 -13.82 5.80 23.92
#